data_AF-A0A7Y5NSK2-F1
#
_entry.id   AF-A0A7Y5NSK2-F1
#
_cell.length_a   1.000
_cell.length_b   1.000
_cell.length_c   1.000
_cell.angle_alpha   90.00
_cell.angle_beta   90.00
_cell.angle_gamma   90.00
#
_symmetry.space_group_name_H-M   'P 1'
#
loop_
_entity.id
_entity.type
_entity.pdbx_description
1 polymer ?
#
loop_
_entity_poly.entity_id
_entity_poly.type
_entity_poly.pdbx_seq_one_letter_code
_entity_poly.pdbx_strand_id
1 'polypeptide(L)'
;MDKGEEMEPGGDCIGCHAQDGGPSYSIAGTVMAIEDDDQGCLGLGGVLVEVIGADGKKVRMMTNSVGNFFSSERIAKPYTAKITSDGQEFAMVTPQSDTNCASCHGSTGKSGAAGRIVAFDIGEGGASGEGGDPGDGGAGDQGGFGSNSGAGGENSAGGATGG
;
A
#
# COMPACT_ATOMS: atom_id res chain seq x y z
N MET A 1 -10.46 -27.45 -2.60
CA MET A 1 -10.49 -25.99 -2.63
C MET A 1 -11.42 -25.61 -3.76
N ASP A 2 -12.52 -24.93 -3.46
CA ASP A 2 -13.48 -24.47 -4.46
C ASP A 2 -12.77 -23.43 -5.34
N LYS A 3 -12.55 -23.75 -6.63
CA LYS A 3 -12.11 -22.77 -7.64
C LYS A 3 -13.32 -21.93 -8.03
N GLY A 4 -13.92 -21.24 -7.07
CA GLY A 4 -15.07 -20.36 -7.29
C GLY A 4 -14.72 -19.30 -8.33
N GLU A 5 -15.74 -18.68 -8.93
CA GLU A 5 -15.60 -17.69 -10.01
C GLU A 5 -14.70 -16.50 -9.64
N GLU A 6 -14.48 -16.28 -8.35
CA GLU A 6 -13.80 -15.11 -7.81
C GLU A 6 -12.32 -15.35 -7.44
N MET A 7 -11.89 -16.62 -7.29
CA MET A 7 -10.54 -17.06 -6.84
C MET A 7 -10.12 -16.52 -5.46
N GLU A 8 -9.21 -17.23 -4.76
CA GLU A 8 -8.75 -16.83 -3.43
C GLU A 8 -7.99 -15.48 -3.47
N PRO A 9 -8.37 -14.48 -2.64
CA PRO A 9 -7.67 -13.20 -2.53
C PRO A 9 -6.22 -13.38 -2.06
N GLY A 10 -5.30 -12.61 -2.65
CA GLY A 10 -3.91 -12.55 -2.21
C GLY A 10 -3.04 -13.74 -2.65
N GLY A 11 -3.58 -14.64 -3.48
CA GLY A 11 -2.85 -15.79 -4.01
C GLY A 11 -1.95 -15.47 -5.22
N ASP A 12 -1.09 -16.42 -5.57
CA ASP A 12 -0.31 -16.40 -6.82
C ASP A 12 -1.20 -16.81 -8.02
N CYS A 13 -1.82 -15.82 -8.66
CA CYS A 13 -2.71 -16.06 -9.79
C CYS A 13 -1.98 -16.67 -11.00
N ILE A 14 -0.80 -16.12 -11.36
CA ILE A 14 -0.09 -16.49 -12.59
C ILE A 14 0.53 -17.88 -12.45
N GLY A 15 1.20 -18.16 -11.33
CA GLY A 15 1.84 -19.44 -11.07
C GLY A 15 0.83 -20.57 -10.92
N CYS A 16 -0.28 -20.33 -10.22
CA CYS A 16 -1.36 -21.32 -10.08
C CYS A 16 -2.00 -21.64 -11.45
N HIS A 17 -2.38 -20.62 -12.22
CA HIS A 17 -3.00 -20.84 -13.53
C HIS A 17 -2.06 -21.50 -14.54
N ALA A 18 -0.76 -21.22 -14.49
CA ALA A 18 0.23 -21.88 -15.34
C ALA A 18 0.38 -23.38 -15.03
N GLN A 19 0.19 -23.79 -13.77
CA GLN A 19 0.31 -25.19 -13.34
C GLN A 19 -0.98 -25.98 -13.54
N ASP A 20 -2.12 -25.37 -13.20
CA ASP A 20 -3.40 -26.06 -13.09
C ASP A 20 -4.33 -25.89 -14.32
N GLY A 21 -3.91 -25.13 -15.33
CA GLY A 21 -4.68 -24.93 -16.57
C GLY A 21 -5.74 -23.84 -16.46
N GLY A 22 -5.38 -22.66 -15.94
CA GLY A 22 -6.23 -21.46 -15.92
C GLY A 22 -5.93 -20.45 -17.04
N PRO A 23 -6.71 -19.36 -17.16
CA PRO A 23 -6.42 -18.28 -18.10
C PRO A 23 -5.01 -17.70 -17.90
N SER A 24 -4.35 -17.35 -19.00
CA SER A 24 -3.04 -16.69 -18.98
C SER A 24 -3.19 -15.18 -18.76
N TYR A 25 -2.46 -14.66 -17.77
CA TYR A 25 -2.43 -13.24 -17.45
C TYR A 25 -1.05 -12.64 -17.70
N SER A 26 -1.03 -11.44 -18.25
CA SER A 26 0.17 -10.61 -18.38
C SER A 26 0.47 -9.87 -17.08
N ILE A 27 -0.54 -9.65 -16.23
CA ILE A 27 -0.41 -9.14 -14.86
C ILE A 27 -1.61 -9.57 -14.04
N ALA A 28 -1.41 -9.89 -12.77
CA ALA A 28 -2.49 -10.23 -11.84
C ALA A 28 -2.11 -9.95 -10.39
N GLY A 29 -3.11 -9.65 -9.57
CA GLY A 29 -2.95 -9.45 -8.14
C GLY A 29 -4.28 -9.23 -7.42
N THR A 30 -4.19 -8.80 -6.17
CA THR A 30 -5.35 -8.57 -5.30
C THR A 30 -5.14 -7.31 -4.48
N VAL A 31 -6.17 -6.47 -4.38
CA VAL A 31 -6.24 -5.39 -3.39
C VAL A 31 -6.95 -5.91 -2.15
N MET A 32 -6.35 -5.69 -0.98
CA MET A 32 -6.83 -6.15 0.33
C MET A 32 -7.28 -4.97 1.19
N ALA A 33 -8.14 -5.27 2.16
CA ALA A 33 -8.68 -4.33 3.14
C ALA A 33 -7.82 -4.21 4.40
N ILE A 34 -6.72 -4.98 4.55
CA ILE A 34 -5.65 -4.76 5.54
C ILE A 34 -4.29 -5.24 4.98
N GLU A 35 -3.18 -4.72 5.50
CA GLU A 35 -1.82 -5.02 5.00
C GLU A 35 -1.34 -6.43 5.38
N ASP A 36 -1.70 -6.91 6.57
CA ASP A 36 -1.28 -8.20 7.12
C ASP A 36 -2.42 -9.23 7.08
N ASP A 37 -3.16 -9.32 5.96
CA ASP A 37 -4.14 -10.39 5.77
C ASP A 37 -3.44 -11.71 5.41
N ASP A 38 -3.21 -12.52 6.42
CA ASP A 38 -2.63 -13.86 6.34
C ASP A 38 -3.63 -14.91 5.82
N GLN A 39 -4.92 -14.68 6.05
CA GLN A 39 -6.00 -15.59 5.63
C GLN A 39 -6.52 -15.31 4.22
N GLY A 40 -6.16 -14.18 3.61
CA GLY A 40 -6.63 -13.80 2.27
C GLY A 40 -8.16 -13.69 2.20
N CYS A 41 -8.82 -13.28 3.28
CA CYS A 41 -10.29 -13.23 3.35
C CYS A 41 -10.84 -11.83 3.07
N LEU A 42 -10.01 -10.80 3.12
CA LEU A 42 -10.42 -9.41 3.17
C LEU A 42 -10.10 -8.68 1.86
N GLY A 43 -10.44 -9.28 0.73
CA GLY A 43 -10.29 -8.64 -0.57
C GLY A 43 -11.21 -7.43 -0.76
N LEU A 44 -10.74 -6.39 -1.44
CA LEU A 44 -11.44 -5.12 -1.62
C LEU A 44 -11.87 -4.88 -3.08
N GLY A 45 -13.17 -5.02 -3.34
CA GLY A 45 -13.76 -4.79 -4.65
C GLY A 45 -14.01 -3.33 -5.00
N GLY A 46 -14.14 -3.04 -6.30
CA GLY A 46 -14.46 -1.69 -6.80
C GLY A 46 -13.27 -0.71 -6.83
N VAL A 47 -12.05 -1.21 -6.67
CA VAL A 47 -10.82 -0.41 -6.71
C VAL A 47 -10.31 -0.34 -8.15
N LEU A 48 -9.98 0.86 -8.62
CA LEU A 48 -9.34 1.05 -9.92
C LEU A 48 -7.84 0.79 -9.79
N VAL A 49 -7.31 -0.10 -10.61
CA VAL A 49 -5.88 -0.40 -10.71
C VAL A 49 -5.39 0.09 -12.07
N GLU A 50 -4.40 0.97 -12.08
CA GLU A 50 -3.70 1.45 -13.27
C GLU A 50 -2.25 0.97 -13.26
N VAL A 51 -1.88 0.20 -14.27
CA VAL A 51 -0.49 -0.22 -14.50
C VAL A 51 0.10 0.55 -15.67
N ILE A 52 1.26 1.17 -15.45
CA ILE A 52 1.94 2.05 -16.40
C ILE A 52 3.23 1.37 -16.82
N GLY A 53 3.29 0.93 -18.08
CA GLY A 53 4.48 0.30 -18.64
C GLY A 53 5.60 1.30 -18.96
N ALA A 54 6.81 0.79 -19.18
CA ALA A 54 7.97 1.60 -19.59
C ALA A 54 7.77 2.35 -20.92
N ASP A 55 6.83 1.89 -21.75
CA ASP A 55 6.43 2.53 -23.01
C ASP A 55 5.39 3.66 -22.80
N GLY A 56 5.02 3.95 -21.54
CA GLY A 56 4.00 4.91 -21.16
C GLY A 56 2.56 4.42 -21.34
N LYS A 57 2.37 3.17 -21.79
CA LYS A 57 1.05 2.58 -21.97
C LYS A 57 0.41 2.30 -20.61
N LYS A 58 -0.87 2.64 -20.50
CA LYS A 58 -1.68 2.44 -19.28
C LYS A 58 -2.68 1.32 -19.48
N VAL A 59 -2.63 0.31 -18.61
CA VAL A 59 -3.61 -0.77 -18.54
C VAL A 59 -4.44 -0.55 -17.27
N ARG A 60 -5.76 -0.43 -17.42
CA ARG A 60 -6.68 -0.18 -16.31
C ARG A 60 -7.57 -1.37 -16.06
N MET A 61 -7.71 -1.76 -14.80
CA MET A 61 -8.49 -2.89 -14.33
C MET A 61 -9.32 -2.45 -13.13
N MET A 62 -10.54 -2.97 -12.99
CA MET A 62 -11.30 -2.85 -11.75
C MET A 62 -11.15 -4.15 -10.96
N THR A 63 -11.02 -4.07 -9.64
CA THR A 63 -11.08 -5.26 -8.80
C THR A 63 -12.48 -5.86 -8.78
N ASN A 64 -12.58 -7.19 -8.80
CA ASN A 64 -13.84 -7.92 -8.61
C ASN A 64 -14.29 -7.86 -7.13
N SER A 65 -15.41 -8.49 -6.78
CA SER A 65 -15.99 -8.45 -5.42
C SER A 65 -15.05 -8.92 -4.31
N VAL A 66 -14.04 -9.73 -4.64
CA VAL A 66 -13.03 -10.26 -3.70
C VAL A 66 -11.66 -9.61 -3.89
N GLY A 67 -11.60 -8.45 -4.54
CA GLY A 67 -10.37 -7.67 -4.67
C GLY A 67 -9.40 -8.11 -5.77
N ASN A 68 -9.68 -9.18 -6.50
CA ASN A 68 -8.80 -9.69 -7.55
C ASN A 68 -8.87 -8.81 -8.81
N PHE A 69 -7.71 -8.56 -9.41
CA PHE A 69 -7.56 -7.90 -10.70
C PHE A 69 -6.58 -8.67 -11.58
N PHE A 70 -6.82 -8.64 -12.89
CA PHE A 70 -5.96 -9.30 -13.87
C PHE A 70 -6.15 -8.70 -15.25
N SER A 71 -5.12 -8.82 -16.09
CA SER A 71 -5.20 -8.47 -17.51
C SER A 71 -4.33 -9.41 -18.34
N SER A 72 -4.81 -9.77 -19.53
CA SER A 72 -4.02 -10.45 -20.56
C SER A 72 -3.26 -9.47 -21.45
N GLU A 73 -3.53 -8.16 -21.33
CA GLU A 73 -2.87 -7.13 -22.12
C GLU A 73 -1.39 -7.01 -21.77
N ARG A 74 -0.54 -7.00 -22.80
CA ARG A 74 0.91 -6.89 -22.62
C ARG A 74 1.29 -5.54 -22.03
N ILE A 75 2.14 -5.58 -21.00
CA ILE A 75 2.73 -4.43 -20.33
C ILE A 75 4.23 -4.40 -20.59
N ALA A 76 4.75 -3.24 -21.00
CA ALA A 76 6.19 -3.02 -21.12
C ALA A 76 6.84 -2.93 -19.73
N LYS A 77 7.95 -3.64 -19.54
CA LYS A 77 8.70 -3.68 -18.27
C LYS A 77 9.93 -2.75 -18.33
N PRO A 78 10.40 -2.20 -17.18
CA PRO A 78 9.72 -2.23 -15.88
C PRO A 78 8.46 -1.36 -15.90
N TYR A 79 7.51 -1.64 -15.01
CA TYR A 79 6.26 -0.91 -14.89
C TYR A 79 6.11 -0.32 -13.49
N THR A 80 5.25 0.68 -13.33
CA THR A 80 4.71 1.11 -12.03
C THR A 80 3.22 0.83 -11.99
N ALA A 81 2.65 0.65 -10.80
CA ALA A 81 1.21 0.55 -10.63
C ALA A 81 0.72 1.61 -9.66
N LYS A 82 -0.55 1.98 -9.80
CA LYS A 82 -1.27 2.87 -8.91
C LYS A 82 -2.67 2.32 -8.73
N ILE A 83 -3.19 2.43 -7.52
CA ILE A 83 -4.60 2.15 -7.24
C ILE A 83 -5.33 3.44 -6.87
N THR A 84 -6.61 3.48 -7.17
CA THR A 84 -7.52 4.55 -6.80
C THR A 84 -8.76 3.96 -6.15
N SER A 85 -9.05 4.38 -4.92
CA SER A 85 -10.25 4.02 -4.17
C SER A 85 -10.83 5.27 -3.54
N ASP A 86 -12.13 5.50 -3.71
CA ASP A 86 -12.86 6.66 -3.14
C ASP A 86 -12.18 8.03 -3.38
N GLY A 87 -11.50 8.17 -4.52
CA GLY A 87 -10.78 9.39 -4.90
C GLY A 87 -9.37 9.53 -4.31
N GLN A 88 -8.94 8.62 -3.44
CA GLN A 88 -7.57 8.53 -2.94
C GLN A 88 -6.70 7.68 -3.85
N GLU A 89 -5.44 8.06 -4.04
CA GLU A 89 -4.49 7.36 -4.90
C GLU A 89 -3.29 6.83 -4.11
N PHE A 90 -2.89 5.59 -4.40
CA PHE A 90 -1.71 4.95 -3.81
C PHE A 90 -0.85 4.39 -4.94
N ALA A 91 0.39 4.87 -5.04
CA ALA A 91 1.27 4.56 -6.16
C ALA A 91 2.53 3.81 -5.72
N MET A 92 2.95 2.84 -6.52
CA MET A 92 4.26 2.23 -6.40
C MET A 92 5.35 3.29 -6.67
N VAL A 93 6.31 3.37 -5.75
CA VAL A 93 7.47 4.26 -5.89
C VAL A 93 8.64 3.59 -6.64
N THR A 94 8.68 2.26 -6.65
CA THR A 94 9.75 1.47 -7.27
C THR A 94 9.22 0.71 -8.48
N PRO A 95 9.77 0.92 -9.69
CA PRO A 95 9.39 0.15 -10.88
C PRO A 95 9.69 -1.35 -10.70
N GLN A 96 8.78 -2.21 -11.17
CA GLN A 96 8.90 -3.67 -11.05
C GLN A 96 8.82 -4.37 -12.41
N SER A 97 9.36 -5.58 -12.45
CA SER A 97 9.33 -6.45 -13.65
C SER A 97 8.64 -7.80 -13.40
N ASP A 98 8.40 -8.16 -12.15
CA ASP A 98 7.55 -9.30 -11.84
C ASP A 98 6.10 -8.91 -12.10
N THR A 99 5.37 -9.74 -12.83
CA THR A 99 3.97 -9.51 -13.20
C THR A 99 3.00 -10.25 -12.29
N ASN A 100 3.52 -11.09 -11.39
CA ASN A 100 2.76 -11.67 -10.30
C ASN A 100 2.88 -10.75 -9.09
N CYS A 101 1.87 -9.91 -8.86
CA CYS A 101 1.93 -8.91 -7.79
C CYS A 101 2.12 -9.54 -6.40
N ALA A 102 1.61 -10.77 -6.20
CA ALA A 102 1.70 -11.49 -4.92
C ALA A 102 3.14 -11.93 -4.57
N SER A 103 4.08 -11.92 -5.51
CA SER A 103 5.48 -12.28 -5.23
C SER A 103 6.17 -11.25 -4.33
N CYS A 104 5.77 -9.98 -4.46
CA CYS A 104 6.21 -8.88 -3.59
C CYS A 104 5.14 -8.51 -2.55
N HIS A 105 3.87 -8.49 -2.93
CA HIS A 105 2.76 -8.09 -2.07
C HIS A 105 2.06 -9.28 -1.40
N GLY A 106 2.85 -10.08 -0.68
CA GLY A 106 2.36 -11.15 0.20
C GLY A 106 1.96 -10.62 1.58
N SER A 107 1.53 -11.53 2.47
CA SER A 107 1.08 -11.19 3.83
C SER A 107 2.11 -10.50 4.72
N THR A 108 3.41 -10.61 4.41
CA THR A 108 4.48 -9.92 5.17
C THR A 108 5.34 -9.01 4.28
N GLY A 109 4.96 -8.85 3.01
CA GLY A 109 5.76 -8.12 2.03
C GLY A 109 7.09 -8.81 1.69
N LYS A 110 7.59 -8.59 0.47
CA LYS A 110 8.92 -9.03 0.00
C LYS A 110 9.53 -7.98 -0.91
N SER A 111 10.86 -7.99 -1.04
CA SER A 111 11.59 -7.12 -1.96
C SER A 111 11.36 -5.62 -1.72
N GLY A 112 11.14 -5.22 -0.47
CA GLY A 112 10.90 -3.82 -0.08
C GLY A 112 9.45 -3.36 -0.17
N ALA A 113 8.50 -4.25 -0.52
CA ALA A 113 7.08 -3.99 -0.33
C ALA A 113 6.70 -4.12 1.15
N ALA A 114 5.81 -3.24 1.63
CA ALA A 114 5.32 -3.25 3.01
C ALA A 114 4.48 -4.49 3.35
N GLY A 115 3.73 -5.01 2.37
CA GLY A 115 2.75 -6.06 2.61
C GLY A 115 1.77 -6.17 1.44
N ARG A 116 0.54 -6.57 1.75
CA ARG A 116 -0.56 -6.60 0.78
C ARG A 116 -0.76 -5.23 0.11
N ILE A 117 -1.34 -5.25 -1.09
CA ILE A 117 -1.75 -4.01 -1.77
C ILE A 117 -3.01 -3.51 -1.06
N VAL A 118 -2.94 -2.36 -0.40
CA VAL A 118 -4.06 -1.79 0.36
C VAL A 118 -4.44 -0.42 -0.13
N ALA A 119 -5.72 -0.07 0.02
CA ALA A 119 -6.30 1.19 -0.44
C ALA A 119 -6.64 2.17 0.71
N PHE A 120 -5.98 2.02 1.85
CA PHE A 120 -6.09 2.90 3.01
C PHE A 120 -4.71 2.95 3.67
N ASP A 121 -4.34 4.15 4.10
CA ASP A 121 -3.12 4.35 4.86
C ASP A 121 -3.41 3.91 6.31
N ILE A 122 -2.92 2.73 6.73
CA ILE A 122 -2.80 2.44 8.16
C ILE A 122 -1.60 3.23 8.69
N GLY A 123 -1.79 4.54 8.80
CA GLY A 123 -0.72 5.47 9.04
C GLY A 123 0.16 5.05 10.22
N GLU A 124 1.42 4.72 9.92
CA GLU A 124 2.60 5.22 10.61
C GLU A 124 3.72 5.49 9.57
N GLY A 125 3.65 6.66 8.90
CA GLY A 125 4.86 7.37 8.48
C GLY A 125 5.29 7.38 6.99
N GLY A 126 4.38 7.33 6.02
CA GLY A 126 4.72 7.43 4.58
C GLY A 126 4.31 8.77 3.95
N ALA A 127 5.26 9.71 3.81
CA ALA A 127 5.04 11.04 3.25
C ALA A 127 4.43 11.07 1.83
N SER A 128 3.37 11.86 1.62
CA SER A 128 3.39 13.08 0.78
C SER A 128 1.97 13.65 0.56
N GLY A 129 1.79 14.93 0.88
CA GLY A 129 0.60 15.68 0.49
C GLY A 129 0.20 16.78 1.46
N GLU A 130 1.01 17.83 1.55
CA GLU A 130 0.53 19.12 2.08
C GLU A 130 -0.58 19.63 1.14
N GLY A 131 -1.84 19.42 1.53
CA GLY A 131 -3.03 20.00 0.92
C GLY A 131 -3.63 21.00 1.90
N GLY A 132 -3.45 22.28 1.60
CA GLY A 132 -3.74 23.40 2.49
C GLY A 132 -5.17 23.49 3.00
N ASP A 133 -5.23 23.97 4.24
CA ASP A 133 -6.37 24.60 4.91
C ASP A 133 -6.91 25.82 4.12
N PRO A 134 -8.23 25.91 3.94
CA PRO A 134 -8.88 27.20 3.94
C PRO A 134 -10.09 27.20 4.89
N GLY A 135 -9.85 27.63 6.13
CA GLY A 135 -10.55 28.76 6.74
C GLY A 135 -11.97 28.55 7.23
N ASP A 136 -12.13 28.61 8.55
CA ASP A 136 -13.13 29.42 9.25
C ASP A 136 -12.68 29.47 10.74
N GLY A 137 -12.33 30.60 11.34
CA GLY A 137 -13.13 31.82 11.41
C GLY A 137 -13.99 31.78 12.68
N GLY A 138 -13.42 31.98 13.88
CA GLY A 138 -14.24 32.02 15.10
C GLY A 138 -13.47 32.29 16.38
N ALA A 139 -13.54 33.54 16.83
CA ALA A 139 -13.04 34.04 18.11
C ALA A 139 -13.64 33.31 19.33
N GLY A 140 -12.87 33.18 20.41
CA GLY A 140 -13.39 32.68 21.69
C GLY A 140 -12.31 32.61 22.75
N ASP A 141 -12.40 33.55 23.69
CA ASP A 141 -11.52 33.84 24.81
C ASP A 141 -11.64 32.82 25.97
N GLN A 142 -10.69 32.93 26.92
CA GLN A 142 -10.74 32.57 28.34
C GLN A 142 -10.08 31.24 28.84
N GLY A 143 -9.00 31.42 29.61
CA GLY A 143 -8.60 30.61 30.78
C GLY A 143 -7.57 29.52 30.50
N GLY A 144 -6.35 29.51 31.04
CA GLY A 144 -5.93 29.89 32.39
C GLY A 144 -5.64 28.61 33.21
N PHE A 145 -4.54 28.62 33.96
CA PHE A 145 -3.97 27.56 34.84
C PHE A 145 -3.12 26.49 34.10
N GLY A 146 -1.85 26.25 34.42
CA GLY A 146 -0.99 26.75 35.49
C GLY A 146 0.44 26.22 35.30
N SER A 147 1.36 27.03 35.78
CA SER A 147 2.83 26.99 35.68
C SER A 147 3.50 25.67 36.08
N ASN A 148 4.65 25.35 35.47
CA ASN A 148 5.95 25.58 36.14
C ASN A 148 7.15 25.48 35.19
N SER A 149 7.81 26.62 35.00
CA SER A 149 9.26 26.88 35.04
C SER A 149 10.16 25.71 35.49
N GLY A 150 11.38 25.54 35.00
CA GLY A 150 12.23 26.43 34.23
C GLY A 150 13.60 25.77 34.04
N ALA A 151 14.31 26.23 33.02
CA ALA A 151 15.63 25.80 32.60
C ALA A 151 16.77 26.37 33.44
N GLY A 152 17.97 25.80 33.22
CA GLY A 152 19.28 26.36 33.56
C GLY A 152 19.96 25.58 34.68
N GLY A 153 21.20 25.13 34.58
CA GLY A 153 22.25 25.35 33.60
C GLY A 153 23.58 24.93 34.25
N GLU A 154 24.45 24.37 33.43
CA GLU A 154 25.91 24.51 33.42
C GLU A 154 26.86 24.02 34.57
N ASN A 155 27.79 23.16 34.12
CA ASN A 155 29.24 23.11 34.38
C ASN A 155 29.87 22.23 35.49
N SER A 156 30.71 21.29 34.98
CA SER A 156 32.11 21.00 35.36
C SER A 156 32.47 19.94 36.41
N ALA A 157 33.29 19.00 35.92
CA ALA A 157 34.55 18.46 36.47
C ALA A 157 34.56 17.25 37.44
N GLY A 158 35.51 16.34 37.12
CA GLY A 158 36.07 15.28 37.99
C GLY A 158 35.28 13.97 37.95
N GLY A 159 35.82 12.77 37.75
CA GLY A 159 37.20 12.27 37.90
C GLY A 159 37.14 10.94 38.66
N ALA A 160 37.88 9.94 38.17
CA ALA A 160 38.40 8.76 38.86
C ALA A 160 37.50 7.52 39.16
N THR A 161 37.92 6.42 38.51
CA THR A 161 38.24 5.07 39.04
C THR A 161 37.13 4.08 39.45
N GLY A 162 37.25 2.87 38.91
CA GLY A 162 36.76 1.63 39.48
C GLY A 162 37.11 0.48 38.55
N GLY A 163 38.13 -0.31 38.92
CA GLY A 163 38.61 -1.47 38.16
C GLY A 163 37.81 -2.74 38.42
#